data_AF-A0A2V2PN28-F1
#
_entry.id   AF-A0A2V2PN28-F1
#
_cell.length_a   1.000
_cell.length_b   1.000
_cell.length_c   1.000
_cell.angle_alpha   90.00
_cell.angle_beta   90.00
_cell.angle_gamma   90.00
#
_symmetry.space_group_name_H-M   'P 1'
#
loop_
_entity.id
_entity.type
_entity.pdbx_description
1 polymer ?
#
loop_
_entity_poly.entity_id
_entity_poly.type
_entity_poly.pdbx_seq_one_letter_code
_entity_poly.pdbx_strand_id
1 'polypeptide(L)'
;MSIDATAGRARALWRELAAAPEAAFGEPGRPGVFTSPLSSLAPPSWVGAVTIGERALITAPTARAADAVRSALNGLPADRLTDPATATALLPVSDTLGPAVLAYLAPEDLRPPKSTGTPAERLPPGDAALPALSEEAGEADAGESGLEEITSPVFVVRDGGARVLAAAGYAHWPRGTAHLCVLTAPEARGRGLARQVASEATAHALAAGLL
;
A
#
# COMPACT_ATOMS: atom_id res chain seq x y z
N MET A 1 4.33 11.63 -17.10
CA MET A 1 5.31 11.43 -16.02
C MET A 1 6.20 10.23 -16.37
N SER A 2 7.53 10.39 -16.36
CA SER A 2 8.44 9.24 -16.53
C SER A 2 8.32 8.28 -15.34
N ILE A 3 8.65 6.99 -15.53
CA ILE A 3 8.80 6.00 -14.45
C ILE A 3 9.69 6.56 -13.32
N ASP A 4 10.75 7.27 -13.67
CA ASP A 4 11.66 7.89 -12.70
C ASP A 4 11.00 8.99 -11.86
N ALA A 5 10.08 9.74 -12.46
CA ALA A 5 9.35 10.79 -11.75
C ALA A 5 8.30 10.18 -10.80
N THR A 6 7.61 9.12 -11.21
CA THR A 6 6.69 8.35 -10.34
C THR A 6 7.46 7.72 -9.17
N ALA A 7 8.59 7.07 -9.45
CA ALA A 7 9.47 6.51 -8.43
C ALA A 7 10.01 7.59 -7.48
N GLY A 8 10.32 8.79 -7.98
CA GLY A 8 10.71 9.94 -7.17
C GLY A 8 9.63 10.38 -6.19
N ARG A 9 8.37 10.47 -6.63
CA ARG A 9 7.23 10.79 -5.75
C ARG A 9 7.00 9.70 -4.70
N ALA A 10 7.04 8.43 -5.10
CA ALA A 10 6.92 7.30 -4.18
C ALA A 10 8.03 7.32 -3.11
N ARG A 11 9.29 7.56 -3.49
CA ARG A 11 10.40 7.70 -2.53
C ARG A 11 10.19 8.88 -1.58
N ALA A 12 9.62 10.00 -2.05
CA ALA A 12 9.33 11.15 -1.20
C ALA A 12 8.26 10.82 -0.14
N LEU A 13 7.21 10.08 -0.50
CA LEU A 13 6.21 9.56 0.43
C LEU A 13 6.85 8.72 1.54
N TRP A 14 7.63 7.70 1.16
CA TRP A 14 8.23 6.79 2.14
C TRP A 14 9.24 7.48 3.06
N ARG A 15 9.95 8.52 2.57
CA ARG A 15 10.80 9.35 3.43
C ARG A 15 10.00 10.12 4.47
N GLU A 16 8.81 10.62 4.12
CA GLU A 16 7.93 11.29 5.08
C GLU A 16 7.40 10.30 6.13
N LEU A 17 6.93 9.12 5.69
CA LEU A 17 6.47 8.06 6.60
C LEU A 17 7.58 7.49 7.49
N ALA A 18 8.85 7.60 7.08
CA ALA A 18 9.98 7.17 7.91
C ALA A 18 10.17 8.04 9.16
N ALA A 19 9.55 9.23 9.23
CA ALA A 19 9.57 10.12 10.39
C ALA A 19 10.98 10.44 10.93
N ALA A 20 11.99 10.43 10.05
CA ALA A 20 13.38 10.77 10.37
C ALA A 20 13.88 11.84 9.39
N PRO A 21 14.37 13.01 9.86
CA PRO A 21 14.77 14.12 8.99
C PRO A 21 15.81 13.75 7.93
N GLU A 22 16.76 12.89 8.32
CA GLU A 22 17.86 12.43 7.46
C GLU A 22 17.49 11.21 6.60
N ALA A 23 16.25 10.69 6.72
CA ALA A 23 15.84 9.48 6.02
C ALA A 23 15.99 9.65 4.51
N ALA A 24 16.73 8.74 3.90
CA ALA A 24 16.99 8.70 2.48
C ALA A 24 17.06 7.25 1.98
N PHE A 25 16.62 7.05 0.73
CA PHE A 25 16.88 5.80 0.04
C PHE A 25 18.38 5.69 -0.25
N GLY A 26 18.98 4.57 0.11
CA GLY A 26 20.39 4.31 -0.12
C GLY A 26 20.76 4.09 -1.59
N GLU A 27 21.99 3.66 -1.81
CA GLU A 27 22.47 3.23 -3.12
C GLU A 27 22.28 1.72 -3.30
N PRO A 28 22.28 1.19 -4.54
CA PRO A 28 22.22 -0.25 -4.78
C PRO A 28 23.28 -1.00 -3.97
N GLY A 29 22.86 -2.05 -3.24
CA GLY A 29 23.71 -2.81 -2.32
C GLY A 29 24.07 -2.11 -1.01
N ARG A 30 23.62 -0.86 -0.78
CA ARG A 30 23.88 -0.09 0.46
C ARG A 30 22.59 0.60 0.92
N PRO A 31 21.68 -0.13 1.60
CA PRO A 31 20.40 0.42 2.04
C PRO A 31 20.60 1.62 2.99
N GLY A 32 19.70 2.59 2.90
CA GLY A 32 19.62 3.67 3.88
C GLY A 32 18.96 3.13 5.15
N VAL A 33 19.72 3.00 6.25
CA VAL A 33 19.22 2.49 7.53
C VAL A 33 19.23 3.61 8.56
N PHE A 34 18.08 3.85 9.22
CA PHE A 34 17.90 4.95 10.18
C PHE A 34 17.20 4.47 11.45
N THR A 35 17.55 5.08 12.59
CA THR A 35 16.79 4.91 13.82
C THR A 35 15.61 5.86 13.82
N SER A 36 14.40 5.31 13.82
CA SER A 36 13.15 6.07 13.84
C SER A 36 12.07 5.29 14.58
N PRO A 37 11.91 5.48 15.90
CA PRO A 37 10.87 4.81 16.68
C PRO A 37 9.45 5.27 16.34
N LEU A 38 9.33 6.42 15.65
CA LEU A 38 8.05 7.00 15.22
C LEU A 38 7.76 6.72 13.73
N SER A 39 8.56 5.88 13.07
CA SER A 39 8.34 5.48 11.68
C SER A 39 6.98 4.82 11.53
N SER A 40 6.26 5.17 10.47
CA SER A 40 5.00 4.54 10.05
C SER A 40 5.21 3.51 8.94
N LEU A 41 6.46 3.12 8.63
CA LEU A 41 6.75 2.04 7.66
C LEU A 41 6.31 0.66 8.18
N ALA A 42 6.24 0.50 9.49
CA ALA A 42 5.89 -0.73 10.17
C ALA A 42 5.25 -0.39 11.52
N PRO A 43 4.61 -1.37 12.20
CA PRO A 43 4.06 -1.13 13.54
C PRO A 43 5.13 -0.64 14.54
N PRO A 44 4.71 0.04 15.64
CA PRO A 44 5.65 0.48 16.66
C PRO A 44 6.54 -0.66 17.16
N SER A 45 7.84 -0.37 17.31
CA SER A 45 8.88 -1.34 17.71
C SER A 45 9.32 -2.36 16.64
N TRP A 46 8.85 -2.23 15.39
CA TRP A 46 9.27 -3.10 14.29
C TRP A 46 10.36 -2.44 13.43
N VAL A 47 11.11 -3.28 12.71
CA VAL A 47 11.94 -2.82 11.58
C VAL A 47 11.05 -2.78 10.34
N GLY A 48 10.98 -1.63 9.70
CA GLY A 48 10.27 -1.44 8.43
C GLY A 48 11.26 -1.28 7.29
N ALA A 49 11.06 -2.03 6.21
CA ALA A 49 11.89 -1.98 5.01
C ALA A 49 11.04 -1.75 3.76
N VAL A 50 11.44 -0.77 2.95
CA VAL A 50 10.79 -0.49 1.66
C VAL A 50 11.82 -0.38 0.55
N THR A 51 11.51 -0.97 -0.60
CA THR A 51 12.30 -0.92 -1.81
C THR A 51 11.51 -0.20 -2.92
N ILE A 52 12.15 0.72 -3.63
CA ILE A 52 11.59 1.38 -4.82
C ILE A 52 12.66 1.34 -5.91
N GLY A 53 12.47 0.43 -6.87
CA GLY A 53 13.54 0.02 -7.79
C GLY A 53 14.68 -0.65 -7.02
N GLU A 54 15.93 -0.35 -7.37
CA GLU A 54 17.11 -0.95 -6.72
C GLU A 54 17.54 -0.28 -5.40
N ARG A 55 16.74 0.68 -4.91
CA ARG A 55 17.06 1.46 -3.72
C ARG A 55 16.16 1.09 -2.56
N ALA A 56 16.71 1.11 -1.35
CA ALA A 56 15.98 0.79 -0.14
C ALA A 56 16.13 1.84 0.97
N LEU A 57 15.06 2.00 1.73
CA LEU A 57 14.99 2.76 2.97
C LEU A 57 14.49 1.81 4.06
N ILE A 58 15.22 1.76 5.17
CA ILE A 58 14.94 0.88 6.31
C ILE A 58 14.95 1.72 7.58
N THR A 59 13.92 1.58 8.40
CA THR A 59 13.84 2.21 9.72
C THR A 59 13.82 1.14 10.80
N ALA A 60 14.56 1.38 11.88
CA ALA A 60 14.57 0.53 13.07
C ALA A 60 14.21 1.34 14.32
N PRO A 61 13.63 0.72 15.36
CA PRO A 61 13.14 1.44 16.52
C PRO A 61 14.26 1.94 17.46
N THR A 62 15.46 1.36 17.36
CA THR A 62 16.60 1.69 18.22
C THR A 62 17.90 1.76 17.41
N ALA A 63 18.92 2.44 17.94
CA ALA A 63 20.26 2.48 17.35
C ALA A 63 20.86 1.08 17.22
N ARG A 64 20.74 0.25 18.27
CA ARG A 64 21.20 -1.14 18.26
C ARG A 64 20.56 -1.96 17.14
N ALA A 65 19.25 -1.83 16.95
CA ALA A 65 18.55 -2.54 15.88
C ALA A 65 18.99 -2.02 14.50
N ALA A 66 19.15 -0.70 14.34
CA ALA A 66 19.66 -0.10 13.11
C ALA A 66 21.07 -0.61 12.76
N ASP A 67 21.97 -0.73 13.74
CA ASP A 67 23.33 -1.22 13.54
C ASP A 67 23.35 -2.70 13.14
N ALA A 68 22.53 -3.53 13.79
CA ALA A 68 22.38 -4.94 13.42
C ALA A 68 21.87 -5.09 11.98
N VAL A 69 20.81 -4.37 11.62
CA VAL A 69 20.24 -4.33 10.26
C VAL A 69 21.28 -3.87 9.25
N ARG A 70 22.01 -2.78 9.54
CA ARG A 70 23.05 -2.26 8.65
C ARG A 70 24.16 -3.28 8.42
N SER A 71 24.62 -3.95 9.47
CA SER A 71 25.67 -4.96 9.35
C SER A 71 25.20 -6.18 8.56
N ALA A 72 23.97 -6.63 8.77
CA ALA A 72 23.45 -7.87 8.18
C ALA A 72 23.04 -7.70 6.72
N LEU A 73 22.47 -6.57 6.35
CA LEU A 73 21.82 -6.37 5.05
C LEU A 73 22.67 -5.60 4.03
N ASN A 74 23.82 -5.07 4.45
CA ASN A 74 24.73 -4.38 3.53
C ASN A 74 25.34 -5.36 2.52
N GLY A 75 25.35 -4.96 1.25
CA GLY A 75 25.80 -5.76 0.11
C GLY A 75 24.69 -6.55 -0.57
N LEU A 76 23.49 -6.61 0.00
CA LEU A 76 22.37 -7.34 -0.59
C LEU A 76 21.64 -6.52 -1.66
N PRO A 77 21.16 -7.16 -2.74
CA PRO A 77 20.30 -6.51 -3.72
C PRO A 77 18.90 -6.24 -3.15
N ALA A 78 18.17 -5.31 -3.75
CA ALA A 78 16.93 -4.76 -3.21
C ALA A 78 15.83 -5.82 -2.97
N ASP A 79 15.68 -6.78 -3.87
CA ASP A 79 14.71 -7.89 -3.77
C ASP A 79 14.94 -8.75 -2.52
N ARG A 80 16.20 -8.90 -2.09
CA ARG A 80 16.56 -9.65 -0.88
C ARG A 80 16.34 -8.85 0.41
N LEU A 81 16.28 -7.52 0.34
CA LEU A 81 16.08 -6.66 1.52
C LEU A 81 14.65 -6.73 2.08
N THR A 82 13.68 -7.07 1.24
CA THR A 82 12.26 -7.22 1.62
C THR A 82 11.79 -8.68 1.60
N ASP A 83 12.70 -9.64 1.40
CA ASP A 83 12.40 -11.07 1.46
C ASP A 83 12.40 -11.56 2.92
N PRO A 84 11.26 -12.02 3.47
CA PRO A 84 11.18 -12.56 4.83
C PRO A 84 12.20 -13.65 5.12
N ALA A 85 12.47 -14.54 4.17
CA ALA A 85 13.40 -15.65 4.37
C ALA A 85 14.82 -15.14 4.55
N THR A 86 15.21 -14.09 3.82
CA THR A 86 16.50 -13.42 3.99
C THR A 86 16.60 -12.72 5.34
N ALA A 87 15.56 -11.98 5.73
CA ALA A 87 15.54 -11.27 7.00
C ALA A 87 15.71 -12.23 8.18
N THR A 88 14.93 -13.31 8.22
CA THR A 88 14.99 -14.33 9.29
C THR A 88 16.30 -15.10 9.31
N ALA A 89 16.96 -15.29 8.17
CA ALA A 89 18.26 -15.96 8.11
C ALA A 89 19.42 -15.08 8.66
N LEU A 90 19.28 -13.75 8.60
CA LEU A 90 20.37 -12.82 8.90
C LEU A 90 20.17 -12.00 10.18
N LEU A 91 18.93 -11.93 10.68
CA LEU A 91 18.56 -11.14 11.86
C LEU A 91 17.76 -11.99 12.85
N PRO A 92 17.79 -11.66 14.15
CA PRO A 92 16.97 -12.32 15.16
C PRO A 92 15.51 -11.82 15.07
N VAL A 93 14.78 -12.30 14.06
CA VAL A 93 13.38 -11.93 13.78
C VAL A 93 12.44 -12.76 14.66
N SER A 94 11.60 -12.09 15.44
CA SER A 94 10.56 -12.75 16.24
C SER A 94 9.28 -12.99 15.45
N ASP A 95 8.95 -12.09 14.53
CA ASP A 95 7.72 -12.13 13.72
C ASP A 95 7.90 -11.32 12.42
N THR A 96 7.07 -11.56 11.41
CA THR A 96 7.13 -10.88 10.11
C THR A 96 5.74 -10.45 9.62
N LEU A 97 5.60 -9.17 9.28
CA LEU A 97 4.44 -8.59 8.63
C LEU A 97 4.81 -8.25 7.19
N GLY A 98 4.30 -9.01 6.23
CA GLY A 98 4.60 -8.86 4.81
C GLY A 98 5.30 -10.07 4.17
N PRO A 99 5.76 -9.93 2.91
CA PRO A 99 5.93 -8.69 2.17
C PRO A 99 4.60 -8.14 1.63
N ALA A 100 4.52 -6.82 1.49
CA ALA A 100 3.46 -6.16 0.74
C ALA A 100 4.05 -5.52 -0.52
N VAL A 101 3.35 -5.64 -1.64
CA VAL A 101 3.73 -5.00 -2.90
C VAL A 101 2.76 -3.86 -3.18
N LEU A 102 3.29 -2.63 -3.15
CA LEU A 102 2.54 -1.42 -3.45
C LEU A 102 2.94 -0.91 -4.84
N ALA A 103 1.97 -0.87 -5.75
CA ALA A 103 2.17 -0.37 -7.10
C ALA A 103 1.84 1.13 -7.16
N TYR A 104 2.65 1.88 -7.91
CA TYR A 104 2.44 3.30 -8.16
C TYR A 104 2.18 3.51 -9.65
N LEU A 105 1.26 4.43 -9.97
CA LEU A 105 0.75 4.60 -11.33
C LEU A 105 0.90 6.05 -11.82
N ALA A 106 1.40 6.22 -13.03
CA ALA A 106 1.33 7.52 -13.72
C ALA A 106 -0.05 7.69 -14.39
N PRO A 107 -0.62 8.91 -14.46
CA PRO A 107 -1.94 9.13 -15.05
C PRO A 107 -2.11 8.54 -16.46
N GLU A 108 -1.09 8.65 -17.31
CA GLU A 108 -1.11 8.13 -18.68
C GLU A 108 -1.09 6.59 -18.79
N ASP A 109 -0.76 5.89 -17.71
CA ASP A 109 -0.64 4.44 -17.66
C ASP A 109 -1.92 3.76 -17.18
N LEU A 110 -2.93 4.53 -16.73
CA LEU A 110 -4.22 3.95 -16.39
C LEU A 110 -4.86 3.29 -17.62
N ARG A 111 -5.23 2.02 -17.47
CA ARG A 111 -5.93 1.23 -18.48
C ARG A 111 -7.25 0.74 -17.89
N PRO A 112 -8.39 1.35 -18.29
CA PRO A 112 -9.69 0.91 -17.83
C PRO A 112 -9.91 -0.58 -18.12
N PRO A 113 -10.51 -1.35 -17.19
CA PRO A 113 -10.79 -2.76 -17.41
C PRO A 113 -11.91 -2.96 -18.44
N LYS A 114 -12.06 -4.20 -18.91
CA LYS A 114 -13.26 -4.60 -19.65
C LYS A 114 -14.48 -4.45 -18.74
N SER A 115 -15.58 -3.96 -19.30
CA SER A 115 -16.85 -3.86 -18.59
C SER A 115 -17.31 -5.22 -18.09
N THR A 116 -17.80 -5.26 -16.85
CA THR A 116 -18.39 -6.47 -16.24
C THR A 116 -19.90 -6.59 -16.54
N GLY A 117 -20.47 -5.64 -17.27
CA GLY A 117 -21.91 -5.55 -17.56
C GLY A 117 -22.73 -4.86 -16.46
N THR A 118 -22.19 -4.76 -15.24
CA THR A 118 -22.81 -4.00 -14.14
C THR A 118 -22.05 -2.70 -13.90
N PRO A 119 -22.68 -1.53 -13.93
CA PRO A 119 -22.00 -0.26 -13.72
C PRO A 119 -21.52 -0.11 -12.27
N ALA A 120 -20.45 0.66 -12.09
CA ALA A 120 -20.05 1.13 -10.77
C ALA A 120 -20.86 2.37 -10.38
N GLU A 121 -21.25 2.45 -9.12
CA GLU A 121 -21.93 3.58 -8.48
C GLU A 121 -20.94 4.31 -7.55
N ARG A 122 -21.09 5.62 -7.40
CA ARG A 122 -20.31 6.42 -6.46
C ARG A 122 -21.15 6.73 -5.22
N LEU A 123 -20.62 6.37 -4.05
CA LEU A 123 -21.18 6.62 -2.73
C LEU A 123 -20.32 7.64 -1.95
N PRO A 124 -20.90 8.34 -0.97
CA PRO A 124 -20.11 9.17 -0.04
C PRO A 124 -19.19 8.30 0.84
N PRO A 125 -18.12 8.89 1.41
CA PRO A 125 -17.35 8.22 2.46
C PRO A 125 -18.25 7.86 3.66
N GLY A 126 -18.03 6.69 4.27
CA GLY A 126 -18.81 6.23 5.43
C GLY A 126 -20.24 5.78 5.12
N ASP A 127 -20.55 5.45 3.86
CA ASP A 127 -21.87 4.93 3.48
C ASP A 127 -22.22 3.64 4.25
N ALA A 128 -23.45 3.57 4.73
CA ALA A 128 -23.95 2.48 5.58
C ALA A 128 -24.03 1.11 4.86
N ALA A 129 -23.84 1.06 3.54
CA ALA A 129 -23.78 -0.19 2.79
C ALA A 129 -22.43 -0.93 2.90
N LEU A 130 -21.35 -0.26 3.35
CA LEU A 130 -20.01 -0.84 3.41
C LEU A 130 -19.79 -1.84 4.56
N PRO A 131 -20.30 -1.62 5.78
CA PRO A 131 -20.15 -2.57 6.88
C PRO A 131 -20.63 -3.99 6.52
N ALA A 132 -21.75 -4.11 5.79
CA ALA A 132 -22.26 -5.40 5.34
C ALA A 132 -21.28 -6.15 4.41
N LEU A 133 -20.54 -5.43 3.56
CA LEU A 133 -19.49 -6.04 2.72
C LEU A 133 -18.30 -6.52 3.58
N SER A 134 -17.88 -5.74 4.57
CA SER A 134 -16.80 -6.12 5.50
C SER A 134 -17.16 -7.35 6.32
N GLU A 135 -18.37 -7.38 6.88
CA GLU A 135 -18.88 -8.53 7.63
C GLU A 135 -18.90 -9.80 6.77
N GLU A 136 -19.36 -9.68 5.53
CA GLU A 136 -19.46 -10.81 4.60
C GLU A 136 -18.09 -11.34 4.14
N ALA A 137 -17.12 -10.44 3.91
CA ALA A 137 -15.76 -10.84 3.57
C ALA A 137 -15.03 -11.51 4.74
N GLY A 138 -15.44 -11.22 5.97
CA GLY A 138 -14.84 -11.73 7.20
C GLY A 138 -13.66 -10.88 7.67
N GLU A 139 -13.30 -11.06 8.94
CA GLU A 139 -12.34 -10.22 9.68
C GLU A 139 -10.97 -10.12 8.99
N ALA A 140 -10.45 -11.23 8.46
CA ALA A 140 -9.15 -11.24 7.80
C ALA A 140 -9.13 -10.37 6.53
N ASP A 141 -10.07 -10.59 5.61
CA ASP A 141 -10.12 -9.84 4.35
C ASP A 141 -10.53 -8.37 4.60
N ALA A 142 -11.41 -8.12 5.57
CA ALA A 142 -11.79 -6.77 5.95
C ALA A 142 -10.61 -5.99 6.55
N GLY A 143 -9.86 -6.62 7.46
CA GLY A 143 -8.68 -6.03 8.12
C GLY A 143 -7.54 -5.71 7.16
N GLU A 144 -7.39 -6.45 6.07
CA GLU A 144 -6.39 -6.17 5.03
C GLU A 144 -6.88 -5.19 3.94
N SER A 145 -8.18 -4.90 3.87
CA SER A 145 -8.76 -4.11 2.77
C SER A 145 -8.54 -2.60 2.87
N GLY A 146 -8.34 -2.08 4.09
CA GLY A 146 -8.30 -0.64 4.39
C GLY A 146 -9.65 0.09 4.20
N LEU A 147 -10.76 -0.63 3.97
CA LEU A 147 -12.05 -0.01 3.61
C LEU A 147 -12.57 0.95 4.70
N GLU A 148 -12.26 0.67 5.97
CA GLU A 148 -12.64 1.51 7.12
C GLU A 148 -11.84 2.83 7.19
N GLU A 149 -10.68 2.90 6.54
CA GLU A 149 -9.78 4.05 6.55
C GLU A 149 -10.04 5.01 5.37
N ILE A 150 -11.02 4.71 4.52
CA ILE A 150 -11.31 5.51 3.33
C ILE A 150 -11.74 6.92 3.72
N THR A 151 -11.09 7.89 3.08
CA THR A 151 -11.42 9.33 3.19
C THR A 151 -11.97 9.91 1.89
N SER A 152 -11.92 9.13 0.80
CA SER A 152 -12.47 9.47 -0.51
C SER A 152 -13.94 9.04 -0.65
N PRO A 153 -14.63 9.47 -1.73
CA PRO A 153 -15.81 8.74 -2.20
C PRO A 153 -15.49 7.27 -2.44
N VAL A 154 -16.51 6.42 -2.36
CA VAL A 154 -16.39 4.97 -2.55
C VAL A 154 -17.11 4.56 -3.83
N PHE A 155 -16.48 3.73 -4.64
CA PHE A 155 -17.02 3.20 -5.87
C PHE A 155 -17.44 1.76 -5.63
N VAL A 156 -18.69 1.43 -5.94
CA VAL A 156 -19.27 0.11 -5.64
C VAL A 156 -19.91 -0.53 -6.86
N VAL A 157 -19.93 -1.86 -6.88
CA VAL A 157 -20.82 -2.64 -7.77
C VAL A 157 -21.85 -3.35 -6.91
N ARG A 158 -23.13 -3.25 -7.29
CA ARG A 158 -24.25 -3.89 -6.57
C ARG A 158 -24.87 -5.03 -7.35
N ASP A 159 -25.38 -6.03 -6.62
CA ASP A 159 -26.31 -7.03 -7.15
C ASP A 159 -27.75 -6.53 -7.02
N GLY A 160 -28.47 -6.49 -8.14
CA GLY A 160 -29.88 -6.06 -8.16
C GLY A 160 -30.18 -4.70 -7.51
N GLY A 161 -29.18 -3.83 -7.37
CA GLY A 161 -29.30 -2.50 -6.74
C GLY A 161 -29.29 -2.46 -5.21
N ALA A 162 -29.25 -3.61 -4.51
CA ALA A 162 -29.33 -3.63 -3.05
C ALA A 162 -28.00 -4.00 -2.38
N ARG A 163 -27.40 -5.13 -2.77
CA ARG A 163 -26.24 -5.70 -2.08
C ARG A 163 -24.94 -5.25 -2.73
N VAL A 164 -23.99 -4.72 -1.96
CA VAL A 164 -22.65 -4.38 -2.48
C VAL A 164 -21.84 -5.66 -2.67
N LEU A 165 -21.33 -5.89 -3.88
CA LEU A 165 -20.49 -7.03 -4.23
C LEU A 165 -19.00 -6.69 -4.22
N ALA A 166 -18.66 -5.44 -4.54
CA ALA A 166 -17.30 -4.94 -4.51
C ALA A 166 -17.32 -3.45 -4.20
N ALA A 167 -16.31 -2.97 -3.48
CA ALA A 167 -16.12 -1.58 -3.15
C ALA A 167 -14.64 -1.19 -3.28
N ALA A 168 -14.38 0.03 -3.72
CA ALA A 168 -13.06 0.62 -3.63
C ALA A 168 -13.10 2.12 -3.36
N GLY A 169 -12.13 2.60 -2.60
CA GLY A 169 -11.85 4.01 -2.38
C GLY A 169 -10.38 4.16 -2.04
N TYR A 170 -10.01 5.26 -1.38
CA TYR A 170 -8.66 5.44 -0.90
C TYR A 170 -8.60 6.28 0.38
N ALA A 171 -7.58 5.99 1.19
CA ALA A 171 -7.12 6.87 2.25
C ALA A 171 -6.13 7.90 1.68
N HIS A 172 -6.22 9.15 2.12
CA HIS A 172 -5.20 10.15 1.80
C HIS A 172 -3.96 9.89 2.65
N TRP A 173 -2.87 9.57 1.98
CA TRP A 173 -1.55 9.50 2.57
C TRP A 173 -0.77 10.79 2.31
N PRO A 174 0.32 11.04 3.06
CA PRO A 174 1.18 12.19 2.83
C PRO A 174 1.69 12.33 1.39
N ARG A 175 2.25 13.49 1.07
CA ARG A 175 2.77 13.83 -0.27
C ARG A 175 1.73 13.71 -1.40
N GLY A 176 0.43 13.80 -1.06
CA GLY A 176 -0.65 13.69 -2.03
C GLY A 176 -0.68 12.31 -2.68
N THR A 177 -0.73 11.26 -1.86
CA THR A 177 -0.78 9.86 -2.32
C THR A 177 -2.16 9.28 -1.95
N ALA A 178 -2.77 8.54 -2.87
CA ALA A 178 -3.97 7.76 -2.62
C ALA A 178 -3.57 6.31 -2.27
N HIS A 179 -3.79 5.90 -1.02
CA HIS A 179 -3.66 4.50 -0.63
C HIS A 179 -4.98 3.77 -0.95
N LEU A 180 -4.99 3.00 -2.04
CA LEU A 180 -6.19 2.34 -2.53
C LEU A 180 -6.65 1.23 -1.58
N CYS A 181 -7.93 1.24 -1.28
CA CYS A 181 -8.61 0.29 -0.42
C CYS A 181 -9.65 -0.44 -1.27
N VAL A 182 -9.65 -1.77 -1.29
CA VAL A 182 -10.52 -2.57 -2.18
C VAL A 182 -10.99 -3.81 -1.43
N LEU A 183 -12.29 -4.10 -1.52
CA LEU A 183 -12.88 -5.32 -0.98
C LEU A 183 -13.90 -5.91 -1.95
N THR A 184 -14.02 -7.23 -1.95
CA THR A 184 -14.99 -7.95 -2.79
C THR A 184 -15.56 -9.14 -2.04
N ALA A 185 -16.90 -9.24 -2.08
CA ALA A 185 -17.68 -10.33 -1.56
C ALA A 185 -17.10 -11.69 -2.01
N PRO A 186 -16.91 -12.67 -1.10
CA PRO A 186 -16.27 -13.93 -1.41
C PRO A 186 -16.80 -14.64 -2.67
N GLU A 187 -18.12 -14.72 -2.83
CA GLU A 187 -18.75 -15.38 -3.98
C GLU A 187 -18.79 -14.53 -5.26
N ALA A 188 -18.41 -13.24 -5.17
CA ALA A 188 -18.30 -12.35 -6.31
C ALA A 188 -16.86 -12.26 -6.87
N ARG A 189 -15.90 -12.96 -6.25
CA ARG A 189 -14.49 -13.01 -6.69
C ARG A 189 -14.34 -13.66 -8.06
N GLY A 190 -13.24 -13.37 -8.75
CA GLY A 190 -12.95 -13.88 -10.10
C GLY A 190 -13.79 -13.26 -11.23
N ARG A 191 -14.76 -12.39 -10.93
CA ARG A 191 -15.64 -11.74 -11.91
C ARG A 191 -15.14 -10.39 -12.44
N GLY A 192 -13.98 -9.94 -11.96
CA GLY A 192 -13.39 -8.65 -12.37
C GLY A 192 -13.97 -7.40 -11.67
N LEU A 193 -14.90 -7.57 -10.72
CA LEU A 193 -15.56 -6.46 -10.03
C LEU A 193 -14.57 -5.57 -9.26
N ALA A 194 -13.64 -6.19 -8.49
CA ALA A 194 -12.57 -5.49 -7.78
C ALA A 194 -11.77 -4.56 -8.70
N ARG A 195 -11.40 -5.06 -9.88
CA ARG A 195 -10.64 -4.30 -10.88
C ARG A 195 -11.44 -3.11 -11.41
N GLN A 196 -12.74 -3.28 -11.62
CA GLN A 196 -13.63 -2.20 -12.05
C GLN A 196 -13.69 -1.09 -10.99
N VAL A 197 -14.06 -1.41 -9.74
CA VAL A 197 -14.17 -0.39 -8.69
C VAL A 197 -12.82 0.26 -8.38
N ALA A 198 -11.73 -0.51 -8.37
CA ALA A 198 -10.39 0.04 -8.19
C ALA A 198 -9.97 0.97 -9.33
N SER A 199 -10.37 0.69 -10.57
CA SER A 199 -10.11 1.57 -11.71
C SER A 199 -10.84 2.91 -11.58
N GLU A 200 -12.09 2.91 -11.09
CA GLU A 200 -12.85 4.15 -10.85
C GLU A 200 -12.25 4.98 -9.71
N ALA A 201 -11.88 4.32 -8.60
CA ALA A 201 -11.20 4.97 -7.47
C ALA A 201 -9.85 5.57 -7.89
N THR A 202 -9.08 4.84 -8.71
CA THR A 202 -7.80 5.29 -9.25
C THR A 202 -7.98 6.47 -10.21
N ALA A 203 -8.97 6.41 -11.12
CA ALA A 203 -9.29 7.53 -12.01
C ALA A 203 -9.65 8.80 -11.22
N HIS A 204 -10.44 8.65 -10.15
CA HIS A 204 -10.79 9.75 -9.25
C HIS A 204 -9.57 10.34 -8.55
N ALA A 205 -8.68 9.51 -8.00
CA ALA A 205 -7.45 9.95 -7.34
C ALA A 205 -6.52 10.71 -8.31
N LEU A 206 -6.32 10.18 -9.51
CA LEU A 206 -5.49 10.81 -10.54
C LEU A 206 -6.06 12.15 -11.01
N ALA A 207 -7.39 12.25 -11.17
CA ALA A 207 -8.06 13.51 -11.50
C ALA A 207 -7.90 14.57 -10.39
N ALA A 208 -7.73 14.14 -9.14
CA ALA A 208 -7.40 15.00 -8.00
C ALA A 208 -5.89 15.32 -7.88
N GLY A 209 -5.05 14.84 -8.81
CA GLY A 209 -3.60 15.08 -8.81
C GLY A 209 -2.81 14.21 -7.82
N LEU A 210 -3.43 13.17 -7.27
CA LEU A 210 -2.77 12.27 -6.33
C LEU A 210 -1.82 11.29 -7.06
N LEU A 211 -0.84 10.76 -6.32
CA LEU A 211 -0.06 9.58 -6.71
C LEU A 211 -0.88 8.32 -6.45
#